data_AF-A0A3R5ZBY2-F1
#
_entry.id   AF-A0A3R5ZBY2-F1
#
_cell.length_a   1.000
_cell.length_b   1.000
_cell.length_c   1.000
_cell.angle_alpha   90.00
_cell.angle_beta   90.00
_cell.angle_gamma   90.00
#
_symmetry.space_group_name_H-M   'P 1'
#
loop_
_entity.id
_entity.type
_entity.pdbx_description
1 polymer ?
#
loop_
_entity_poly.entity_id
_entity_poly.type
_entity_poly.pdbx_seq_one_letter_code
_entity_poly.pdbx_strand_id
1 'polypeptide(L)'
;MNITSLEIAQATMDMFFCLFCLIMFVSIKANNPKQKSMRMFVRLFLIATVLYFGEALAYIFRGNLGPFNILVTRIANLMVFAMYIAMANIYVRYVSSVFVEKGAEVSGNSVKIANIFSCINIFIVVVNLFYPWMYYFDEANYYHRNNSWYVYTLILLVVIFIGAGMAIKYRKYLEKRSFISMMLFSFIPIIATVVQFFIYGYSITNLGLGIGLFVMFATYMYGPMSRFSTS
;
A
#
# COMPACT_ATOMS: atom_id res chain seq x y z
N MET A 1 -30.17 7.23 2.33
CA MET A 1 -28.82 6.64 2.17
C MET A 1 -28.96 5.16 2.47
N ASN A 2 -29.07 4.32 1.43
CA ASN A 2 -29.14 2.87 1.60
C ASN A 2 -27.74 2.29 1.43
N ILE A 3 -26.94 2.32 2.49
CA ILE A 3 -25.65 1.61 2.51
C ILE A 3 -25.96 0.13 2.69
N THR A 4 -25.44 -0.70 1.80
CA THR A 4 -25.58 -2.16 1.85
C THR A 4 -24.77 -2.75 3.01
N SER A 5 -25.16 -3.94 3.50
CA SER A 5 -24.39 -4.64 4.53
C SER A 5 -22.93 -4.90 4.12
N LEU A 6 -22.69 -5.10 2.82
CA LEU A 6 -21.36 -5.22 2.24
C LEU A 6 -20.53 -3.96 2.43
N GLU A 7 -21.10 -2.80 2.10
CA GLU A 7 -20.42 -1.51 2.22
C GLU A 7 -20.11 -1.17 3.68
N ILE A 8 -21.06 -1.43 4.58
CA ILE A 8 -20.83 -1.27 6.02
C ILE A 8 -19.68 -2.17 6.47
N ALA A 9 -19.69 -3.45 6.10
CA ALA A 9 -18.66 -4.41 6.50
C ALA A 9 -17.27 -4.00 5.99
N GLN A 10 -17.16 -3.59 4.72
CA GLN A 10 -15.89 -3.17 4.13
C GLN A 10 -15.40 -1.87 4.76
N ALA A 11 -16.24 -0.84 4.85
CA ALA A 11 -15.87 0.43 5.48
C ALA A 11 -15.46 0.25 6.95
N THR A 12 -16.13 -0.64 7.70
CA THR A 12 -15.76 -0.96 9.09
C THR A 12 -14.39 -1.62 9.17
N MET A 13 -14.12 -2.59 8.29
CA MET A 13 -12.82 -3.25 8.20
C MET A 13 -11.70 -2.26 7.85
N ASP A 14 -11.91 -1.41 6.85
CA ASP A 14 -10.93 -0.40 6.43
C ASP A 14 -10.71 0.64 7.54
N MET A 15 -11.76 1.09 8.24
CA MET A 15 -11.61 1.98 9.39
C MET A 15 -10.82 1.33 10.54
N PHE A 16 -11.02 0.03 10.79
CA PHE A 16 -10.22 -0.70 11.76
C PHE A 16 -8.72 -0.72 11.37
N PHE A 17 -8.40 -1.07 10.12
CA PHE A 17 -7.01 -1.04 9.65
C PHE A 17 -6.42 0.36 9.61
N CYS A 18 -7.22 1.38 9.29
CA CYS A 18 -6.84 2.78 9.33
C CYS A 18 -6.38 3.19 10.73
N LEU A 19 -7.22 2.92 11.75
CA LEU A 19 -6.91 3.22 13.15
C LEU A 19 -5.70 2.42 13.64
N PHE A 20 -5.62 1.13 13.32
CA PHE A 20 -4.46 0.31 13.64
C PHE A 20 -3.17 0.91 13.06
N CYS A 21 -3.16 1.24 11.77
CA CYS A 21 -2.00 1.83 11.11
C CYS A 21 -1.64 3.20 11.70
N LEU A 22 -2.63 4.00 12.09
CA LEU A 22 -2.42 5.31 12.70
C LEU A 22 -1.76 5.17 14.08
N ILE A 23 -2.26 4.25 14.92
CA ILE A 23 -1.69 3.94 16.22
C ILE A 23 -0.24 3.49 16.05
N MET A 24 0.03 2.62 15.07
CA MET A 24 1.37 2.14 14.78
C MET A 24 2.32 3.25 14.31
N PHE A 25 1.85 4.11 13.41
CA PHE A 25 2.57 5.29 12.97
C PHE A 25 2.96 6.19 14.15
N VAL A 26 2.00 6.58 14.98
CA VAL A 26 2.21 7.47 16.13
C VAL A 26 3.17 6.81 17.13
N SER A 27 2.95 5.55 17.48
CA SER A 27 3.73 4.82 18.49
C SER A 27 5.21 4.70 18.10
N ILE A 28 5.49 4.31 16.85
CA ILE A 28 6.88 4.18 16.39
C ILE A 28 7.50 5.57 16.17
N LYS A 29 6.74 6.54 15.63
CA LYS A 29 7.22 7.91 15.39
C LYS A 29 7.59 8.63 16.69
N ALA A 30 6.83 8.43 17.77
CA ALA A 30 7.10 9.02 19.08
C ALA A 30 8.49 8.61 19.64
N ASN A 31 8.97 7.43 19.29
CA ASN A 31 10.31 6.95 19.66
C ASN A 31 11.46 7.54 18.80
N ASN A 32 11.17 8.47 17.89
CA ASN A 32 12.15 9.20 17.06
C ASN A 32 13.22 8.30 16.40
N PRO A 33 12.82 7.37 15.50
CA PRO A 33 13.73 6.39 14.93
C PRO A 33 14.89 7.03 14.14
N LYS A 34 16.13 6.74 14.58
CA LYS A 34 17.37 7.22 13.97
C LYS A 34 17.76 6.47 12.69
N GLN A 35 17.35 5.22 12.55
CA GLN A 35 17.58 4.44 11.33
C GLN A 35 16.69 4.92 10.19
N LYS A 36 17.27 4.98 8.99
CA LYS A 36 16.57 5.32 7.75
C LYS A 36 15.53 4.25 7.42
N SER A 37 15.84 2.97 7.63
CA SER A 37 14.90 1.87 7.44
C SER A 37 13.67 2.04 8.31
N MET A 38 13.86 2.33 9.59
CA MET A 38 12.76 2.57 10.51
C MET A 38 11.94 3.81 10.13
N ARG A 39 12.57 4.89 9.66
CA ARG A 39 11.82 6.03 9.11
C ARG A 39 10.99 5.68 7.87
N MET A 40 11.50 4.82 6.98
CA MET A 40 10.71 4.36 5.83
C MET A 40 9.58 3.42 6.27
N PHE A 41 9.83 2.56 7.26
CA PHE A 41 8.84 1.66 7.83
C PHE A 41 7.67 2.42 8.47
N VAL A 42 7.96 3.48 9.24
CA VAL A 42 6.94 4.39 9.78
C VAL A 42 6.11 5.05 8.67
N ARG A 43 6.74 5.42 7.55
CA ARG A 43 6.02 6.01 6.41
C ARG A 43 5.07 5.01 5.75
N LEU A 44 5.38 3.71 5.75
CA LEU A 44 4.45 2.68 5.25
C LEU A 44 3.14 2.71 6.05
N PHE A 45 3.21 2.83 7.37
CA PHE A 45 2.02 2.96 8.22
C PHE A 45 1.22 4.24 7.95
N LEU A 46 1.90 5.38 7.79
CA LEU A 46 1.21 6.63 7.46
C LEU A 46 0.48 6.52 6.12
N ILE A 47 1.14 5.96 5.11
CA ILE A 47 0.54 5.74 3.78
C ILE A 47 -0.63 4.77 3.90
N ALA A 48 -0.49 3.70 4.68
CA ALA A 48 -1.57 2.74 4.92
C ALA A 48 -2.77 3.40 5.58
N THR A 49 -2.57 4.26 6.60
CA THR A 49 -3.65 5.02 7.23
C THR A 49 -4.44 5.84 6.21
N VAL A 50 -3.74 6.61 5.37
CA VAL A 50 -4.39 7.43 4.34
C VAL A 50 -5.10 6.56 3.29
N LEU A 51 -4.49 5.44 2.90
CA LEU A 51 -5.07 4.47 1.98
C LEU A 51 -6.38 3.89 2.51
N TYR A 52 -6.37 3.34 3.72
CA TYR A 52 -7.56 2.75 4.34
C TYR A 52 -8.64 3.77 4.63
N PHE A 53 -8.26 4.99 5.01
CA PHE A 53 -9.22 6.08 5.17
C PHE A 53 -9.89 6.44 3.84
N GLY A 54 -9.11 6.56 2.76
CA GLY A 54 -9.64 6.77 1.42
C GLY A 54 -10.59 5.64 1.00
N GLU A 55 -10.22 4.38 1.23
CA GLU A 55 -11.08 3.24 0.90
C GLU A 55 -12.41 3.28 1.67
N ALA A 56 -12.36 3.51 2.98
CA ALA A 56 -13.56 3.61 3.81
C ALA A 56 -14.50 4.71 3.31
N LEU A 57 -13.96 5.89 2.97
CA LEU A 57 -14.75 6.98 2.38
C LEU A 57 -15.35 6.57 1.03
N ALA A 58 -14.62 5.88 0.17
CA ALA A 58 -15.15 5.41 -1.11
C ALA A 58 -16.36 4.49 -0.92
N TYR A 59 -16.33 3.58 0.05
CA TYR A 59 -17.45 2.68 0.36
C TYR A 59 -18.62 3.36 1.07
N ILE A 60 -18.37 4.33 1.96
CA ILE A 60 -19.43 5.06 2.67
C ILE A 60 -20.23 5.96 1.73
N PHE A 61 -19.54 6.62 0.78
CA PHE A 61 -20.13 7.69 -0.03
C PHE A 61 -20.59 7.26 -1.42
N ARG A 62 -20.12 6.11 -1.95
CA ARG A 62 -20.59 5.57 -3.24
C ARG A 62 -22.09 5.26 -3.20
N GLY A 63 -22.74 5.20 -4.37
CA GLY A 63 -24.17 4.93 -4.47
C GLY A 63 -25.08 6.11 -4.09
N ASN A 64 -24.51 7.25 -3.67
CA ASN A 64 -25.27 8.44 -3.30
C ASN A 64 -24.99 9.60 -4.27
N LEU A 65 -26.05 10.22 -4.78
CA LEU A 65 -25.98 11.24 -5.85
C LEU A 65 -25.82 12.69 -5.36
N GLY A 66 -25.75 12.91 -4.05
CA GLY A 66 -25.47 14.24 -3.51
C GLY A 66 -24.12 14.78 -4.02
N PRO A 67 -24.02 16.05 -4.44
CA PRO A 67 -22.77 16.61 -5.00
C PRO A 67 -21.55 16.42 -4.08
N PHE A 68 -21.76 16.56 -2.77
CA PHE A 68 -20.72 16.28 -1.76
C PHE A 68 -20.26 14.82 -1.78
N ASN A 69 -21.20 13.87 -1.87
CA ASN A 69 -20.88 12.44 -1.89
C ASN A 69 -20.11 12.07 -3.16
N ILE A 70 -20.53 12.59 -4.31
CA ILE A 70 -19.83 12.41 -5.58
C ILE A 70 -18.38 12.94 -5.50
N LEU A 71 -18.20 14.14 -4.93
CA LEU A 71 -16.88 14.74 -4.76
C LEU A 71 -16.00 13.87 -3.86
N VAL A 72 -16.52 13.43 -2.71
CA VAL A 72 -15.79 12.59 -1.76
C VAL A 72 -15.41 11.25 -2.39
N THR A 73 -16.34 10.56 -3.07
CA THR A 73 -16.07 9.29 -3.74
C THR A 73 -14.93 9.41 -4.76
N ARG A 74 -14.90 10.50 -5.55
CA ARG A 74 -13.84 10.75 -6.54
C ARG A 74 -12.48 11.00 -5.91
N ILE A 75 -12.43 11.89 -4.91
CA ILE A 75 -11.19 12.21 -4.18
C ILE A 75 -10.65 10.98 -3.45
N ALA A 76 -11.54 10.23 -2.80
CA ALA A 76 -11.22 9.01 -2.07
C ALA A 76 -10.55 7.96 -2.97
N ASN A 77 -11.14 7.66 -4.14
CA ASN A 77 -10.54 6.71 -5.09
C ASN A 77 -9.20 7.21 -5.64
N LEU A 78 -9.09 8.50 -6.00
CA LEU A 78 -7.83 9.09 -6.44
C LEU A 78 -6.73 8.94 -5.36
N MET A 79 -7.08 9.20 -4.11
CA MET A 79 -6.21 9.05 -2.95
C MET A 79 -5.74 7.60 -2.79
N VAL A 80 -6.65 6.62 -2.89
CA VAL A 80 -6.32 5.19 -2.81
C VAL A 80 -5.29 4.81 -3.87
N PHE A 81 -5.51 5.18 -5.14
CA PHE A 81 -4.56 4.92 -6.22
C PHE A 81 -3.19 5.56 -5.96
N ALA A 82 -3.17 6.83 -5.56
CA ALA A 82 -1.91 7.51 -5.23
C ALA A 82 -1.16 6.83 -4.07
N MET A 83 -1.89 6.37 -3.05
CA MET A 83 -1.30 5.72 -1.88
C MET A 83 -0.76 4.33 -2.19
N TYR A 84 -1.38 3.56 -3.10
CA TYR A 84 -0.78 2.31 -3.59
C TYR A 84 0.58 2.53 -4.24
N ILE A 85 0.72 3.56 -5.09
CA ILE A 85 2.00 3.92 -5.72
C ILE A 85 3.01 4.31 -4.64
N ALA A 86 2.61 5.16 -3.70
CA ALA A 86 3.46 5.60 -2.60
C ALA A 86 3.92 4.42 -1.74
N MET A 87 3.02 3.48 -1.43
CA MET A 87 3.30 2.28 -0.65
C MET A 87 4.39 1.44 -1.32
N ALA A 88 4.22 1.11 -2.61
CA ALA A 88 5.19 0.32 -3.35
C ALA A 88 6.56 1.01 -3.43
N ASN A 89 6.59 2.33 -3.68
CA ASN A 89 7.84 3.08 -3.75
C ASN A 89 8.56 3.17 -2.40
N ILE A 90 7.84 3.50 -1.33
CA ILE A 90 8.41 3.54 0.02
C ILE A 90 8.86 2.16 0.46
N TYR A 91 8.19 1.08 0.06
CA TYR A 91 8.62 -0.28 0.34
C TYR A 91 9.99 -0.60 -0.29
N VAL A 92 10.21 -0.23 -1.56
CA VAL A 92 11.54 -0.36 -2.20
C VAL A 92 12.60 0.42 -1.40
N ARG A 93 12.29 1.65 -0.98
CA ARG A 93 13.22 2.47 -0.17
C ARG A 93 13.49 1.86 1.19
N TYR A 94 12.48 1.30 1.84
CA TYR A 94 12.59 0.56 3.10
C TYR A 94 13.55 -0.62 2.94
N VAL A 95 13.29 -1.52 1.98
CA VAL A 95 14.12 -2.70 1.72
C VAL A 95 15.56 -2.29 1.42
N SER A 96 15.76 -1.30 0.55
CA SER A 96 17.09 -0.76 0.26
C SER A 96 17.81 -0.25 1.51
N SER A 97 17.13 0.52 2.36
CA SER A 97 17.73 1.03 3.60
C SER A 97 18.05 -0.04 4.63
N VAL A 98 17.23 -1.09 4.76
CA VAL A 98 17.53 -2.23 5.66
C VAL A 98 18.86 -2.88 5.27
N PHE A 99 19.09 -3.07 3.97
CA PHE A 99 20.31 -3.70 3.49
C PHE A 99 21.54 -2.80 3.65
N VAL A 100 21.42 -1.51 3.36
CA VAL A 100 22.51 -0.54 3.57
C VAL A 100 22.91 -0.50 5.05
N GLU A 101 21.95 -0.47 5.97
CA GLU A 101 22.20 -0.45 7.42
C GLU A 101 22.82 -1.76 7.94
N LYS A 102 22.65 -2.86 7.21
CA LYS A 102 23.29 -4.16 7.48
C LYS A 102 24.65 -4.33 6.78
N GLY A 103 25.20 -3.28 6.19
CA GLY A 103 26.52 -3.28 5.55
C GLY A 103 26.55 -3.86 4.13
N ALA A 104 25.39 -4.00 3.47
CA ALA A 104 25.36 -4.40 2.06
C ALA A 104 25.61 -3.19 1.15
N GLU A 105 26.45 -3.37 0.12
CA GLU A 105 26.64 -2.39 -0.94
C GLU A 105 25.46 -2.43 -1.92
N VAL A 106 24.42 -1.67 -1.62
CA VAL A 106 23.21 -1.60 -2.45
C VAL A 106 23.35 -0.48 -3.49
N SER A 107 23.41 -0.85 -4.77
CA SER A 107 23.35 0.13 -5.86
C SER A 107 22.05 0.95 -5.80
N GLY A 108 22.13 2.27 -5.99
CA GLY A 108 20.94 3.14 -6.05
C GLY A 108 20.00 2.88 -7.24
N ASN A 109 20.38 2.01 -8.17
CA ASN A 109 19.64 1.74 -9.41
C ASN A 109 18.23 1.18 -9.14
N SER A 110 18.06 0.27 -8.17
CA SER A 110 16.73 -0.28 -7.85
C SER A 110 15.75 0.81 -7.42
N VAL A 111 16.19 1.75 -6.58
CA VAL A 111 15.35 2.89 -6.14
C VAL A 111 15.08 3.85 -7.29
N LYS A 112 16.07 4.12 -8.15
CA LYS A 112 15.89 4.96 -9.35
C LYS A 112 14.86 4.36 -10.30
N ILE A 113 14.97 3.08 -10.62
CA ILE A 113 14.04 2.36 -11.50
C ILE A 113 12.63 2.37 -10.87
N ALA A 114 12.51 2.04 -9.58
CA ALA A 114 11.24 2.13 -8.87
C ALA A 114 10.60 3.52 -8.95
N ASN A 115 11.38 4.60 -8.81
CA ASN A 115 10.88 5.96 -8.98
C ASN A 115 10.35 6.21 -10.40
N ILE A 116 11.04 5.75 -11.43
CA ILE A 116 10.59 5.90 -12.83
C ILE A 116 9.23 5.23 -13.02
N PHE A 117 9.09 3.96 -12.62
CA PHE A 117 7.82 3.24 -12.72
C PHE A 117 6.71 3.86 -11.85
N SER A 118 7.04 4.38 -10.66
CA SER A 118 6.10 5.14 -9.84
C SER A 118 5.64 6.43 -10.52
N CYS A 119 6.53 7.18 -11.17
CA CYS A 119 6.18 8.38 -11.93
C CYS A 119 5.27 8.04 -13.11
N ILE A 120 5.53 6.94 -13.82
CA ILE A 120 4.65 6.46 -14.89
C ILE A 120 3.25 6.16 -14.34
N ASN A 121 3.14 5.49 -13.19
CA ASN A 121 1.84 5.24 -12.56
C ASN A 121 1.14 6.52 -12.11
N ILE A 122 1.87 7.51 -11.58
CA ILE A 122 1.27 8.81 -11.24
C ILE A 122 0.71 9.47 -12.50
N PHE A 123 1.48 9.46 -13.60
CA PHE A 123 1.03 9.99 -14.88
C PHE A 123 -0.25 9.30 -15.37
N ILE A 124 -0.32 7.96 -15.27
CA ILE A 124 -1.52 7.18 -15.61
C ILE A 124 -2.75 7.63 -14.81
N VAL A 125 -2.59 7.80 -13.49
CA VAL A 125 -3.66 8.25 -12.59
C VAL A 125 -4.08 9.68 -12.92
N VAL A 126 -3.14 10.57 -13.22
CA VAL A 126 -3.42 11.97 -13.61
C VAL A 126 -4.18 12.03 -14.94
N VAL A 127 -3.78 11.24 -15.93
CA VAL A 127 -4.50 11.14 -17.21
C VAL A 127 -5.93 10.65 -16.99
N ASN A 128 -6.15 9.74 -16.03
CA ASN A 128 -7.50 9.26 -15.70
C ASN A 128 -8.45 10.36 -15.20
N LEU A 129 -7.94 11.47 -14.67
CA LEU A 129 -8.77 12.60 -14.25
C LEU A 129 -9.42 13.34 -15.43
N PHE A 130 -8.79 13.29 -16.60
CA PHE A 130 -9.25 13.97 -17.81
C PHE A 130 -9.95 13.01 -18.77
N TYR A 131 -9.52 11.75 -18.79
CA TYR A 131 -10.03 10.72 -19.69
C TYR A 131 -10.21 9.42 -18.92
N PRO A 132 -11.43 8.88 -18.73
CA PRO A 132 -11.71 7.77 -17.80
C PRO A 132 -11.29 6.39 -18.34
N TRP A 133 -10.02 6.25 -18.73
CA TRP A 133 -9.49 5.05 -19.38
C TRP A 133 -9.15 3.90 -18.43
N MET A 134 -8.81 4.21 -17.17
CA MET A 134 -8.41 3.27 -16.14
C MET A 134 -9.60 2.89 -15.27
N TYR A 135 -10.38 3.88 -14.83
CA TYR A 135 -11.62 3.68 -14.09
C TYR A 135 -12.57 4.84 -14.33
N TYR A 136 -13.85 4.60 -14.08
CA TYR A 136 -14.91 5.60 -14.17
C TYR A 136 -15.91 5.44 -13.04
N PHE A 137 -16.80 6.42 -12.92
CA PHE A 137 -17.97 6.34 -12.04
C PHE A 137 -19.21 6.33 -12.91
N ASP A 138 -20.15 5.44 -12.63
CA ASP A 138 -21.43 5.42 -13.32
C ASP A 138 -22.38 6.53 -12.83
N GLU A 139 -23.56 6.60 -13.43
CA GLU A 139 -24.61 7.55 -13.07
C GLU A 139 -25.10 7.38 -11.63
N ALA A 140 -24.93 6.19 -11.05
CA ALA A 140 -25.28 5.87 -9.68
C ALA A 140 -24.14 6.16 -8.68
N ASN A 141 -23.04 6.80 -9.09
CA ASN A 141 -21.86 7.07 -8.28
C ASN A 141 -21.18 5.80 -7.74
N TYR A 142 -21.18 4.72 -8.53
CA TYR A 142 -20.38 3.53 -8.26
C TYR A 142 -19.11 3.54 -9.10
N TYR A 143 -18.02 3.15 -8.45
CA TYR A 143 -16.72 2.97 -9.07
C TYR A 143 -16.71 1.70 -9.95
N HIS A 144 -16.18 1.84 -11.16
CA HIS A 144 -16.00 0.74 -12.13
C HIS A 144 -14.59 0.74 -12.72
N ARG A 145 -14.01 -0.45 -12.87
CA ARG A 145 -12.69 -0.65 -13.52
C ARG A 145 -12.86 -0.79 -15.02
N ASN A 146 -12.00 -0.12 -15.78
CA ASN A 146 -11.80 -0.38 -17.21
C ASN A 146 -10.59 -1.30 -17.42
N ASN A 147 -10.45 -1.84 -18.64
CA ASN A 147 -9.33 -2.74 -18.97
C ASN A 147 -7.95 -2.11 -18.72
N SER A 148 -7.80 -0.80 -18.88
CA SER A 148 -6.52 -0.14 -18.65
C SER A 148 -6.10 -0.07 -17.18
N TRP A 149 -7.00 -0.41 -16.24
CA TRP A 149 -6.64 -0.66 -14.84
C TRP A 149 -5.58 -1.75 -14.69
N TYR A 150 -5.56 -2.73 -15.59
CA TYR A 150 -4.52 -3.77 -15.59
C TYR A 150 -3.14 -3.22 -15.95
N VAL A 151 -3.06 -2.19 -16.81
CA VAL A 151 -1.78 -1.54 -17.16
C VAL A 151 -1.19 -0.87 -15.92
N TYR A 152 -1.98 -0.08 -15.19
CA TYR A 152 -1.60 0.50 -13.91
C TYR A 152 -1.14 -0.57 -12.91
N THR A 153 -1.91 -1.64 -12.77
CA THR A 153 -1.63 -2.73 -11.84
C THR A 153 -0.32 -3.45 -12.19
N LEU A 154 -0.07 -3.76 -13.47
CA LEU A 154 1.18 -4.40 -13.91
C LEU A 154 2.41 -3.53 -13.63
N ILE A 155 2.33 -2.23 -13.90
CA ILE A 155 3.40 -1.27 -13.60
C ILE A 155 3.64 -1.18 -12.09
N LEU A 156 2.58 -1.22 -11.28
CA LEU A 156 2.68 -1.25 -9.82
C LEU A 156 3.37 -2.53 -9.33
N LEU A 157 3.02 -3.68 -9.92
CA LEU A 157 3.65 -4.97 -9.62
C LEU A 157 5.15 -4.96 -9.92
N VAL A 158 5.60 -4.31 -11.01
CA VAL A 158 7.03 -4.14 -11.29
C VAL A 158 7.75 -3.48 -10.11
N VAL A 159 7.17 -2.43 -9.51
CA VAL A 159 7.77 -1.76 -8.35
C VAL A 159 7.85 -2.70 -7.14
N ILE A 160 6.80 -3.49 -6.89
CA ILE A 160 6.79 -4.48 -5.80
C ILE A 160 7.85 -5.56 -6.05
N PHE A 161 7.98 -6.06 -7.28
CA PHE A 161 8.98 -7.05 -7.68
C PHE A 161 10.41 -6.53 -7.58
N ILE A 162 10.66 -5.22 -7.78
CA ILE A 162 11.96 -4.62 -7.48
C ILE A 162 12.28 -4.77 -5.98
N GLY A 163 11.31 -4.51 -5.11
CA GLY A 163 11.44 -4.70 -3.65
C GLY A 163 11.75 -6.15 -3.28
N ALA A 164 10.93 -7.10 -3.78
CA ALA A 164 11.12 -8.53 -3.55
C ALA A 164 12.45 -9.04 -4.14
N GLY A 165 12.81 -8.59 -5.34
CA GLY A 165 14.07 -8.94 -6.01
C GLY A 165 15.29 -8.47 -5.23
N MET A 166 15.25 -7.27 -4.63
CA MET A 166 16.29 -6.85 -3.68
C MET A 166 16.35 -7.74 -2.44
N ALA A 167 15.19 -8.09 -1.87
CA ALA A 167 15.13 -8.97 -0.71
C ALA A 167 15.77 -10.33 -0.96
N ILE A 168 15.54 -10.90 -2.16
CA ILE A 168 16.17 -12.14 -2.63
C ILE A 168 17.67 -11.94 -2.87
N LYS A 169 18.06 -10.92 -3.65
CA LYS A 169 19.46 -10.67 -4.02
C LYS A 169 20.37 -10.52 -2.80
N TYR A 170 19.90 -9.81 -1.77
CA TYR A 170 20.68 -9.55 -0.55
C TYR A 170 20.27 -10.45 0.63
N ARG A 171 19.61 -11.58 0.37
CA ARG A 171 19.11 -12.54 1.38
C ARG A 171 20.12 -12.87 2.49
N LYS A 172 21.42 -12.96 2.14
CA LYS A 172 22.52 -13.31 3.06
C LYS A 172 22.69 -12.36 4.25
N TYR A 173 22.21 -11.11 4.14
CA TYR A 173 22.30 -10.12 5.22
C TYR A 173 21.13 -10.18 6.21
N LEU A 174 20.08 -10.96 5.90
CA LEU A 174 18.87 -11.04 6.72
C LEU A 174 18.81 -12.33 7.51
N GLU A 175 18.16 -12.25 8.66
CA GLU A 175 17.66 -13.44 9.32
C GLU A 175 16.48 -14.03 8.56
N LYS A 176 16.25 -15.33 8.73
CA LYS A 176 15.16 -16.05 8.05
C LYS A 176 13.80 -15.38 8.26
N ARG A 177 13.49 -14.96 9.49
CA ARG A 177 12.21 -14.30 9.82
C ARG A 177 12.04 -12.97 9.09
N SER A 178 13.07 -12.13 9.08
CA SER A 178 13.05 -10.82 8.41
C SER A 178 12.90 -10.94 6.89
N PHE A 179 13.56 -11.93 6.30
CA PHE A 179 13.39 -12.22 4.88
C PHE A 179 11.96 -12.70 4.57
N ILE A 180 11.46 -13.67 5.33
CA ILE A 180 10.10 -14.19 5.13
C ILE A 180 9.06 -13.07 5.25
N SER A 181 9.19 -12.16 6.22
CA SER A 181 8.22 -11.08 6.39
C SER A 181 8.21 -10.09 5.22
N MET A 182 9.39 -9.74 4.67
CA MET A 182 9.48 -8.92 3.46
C MET A 182 8.84 -9.61 2.25
N MET A 183 9.05 -10.92 2.10
CA MET A 183 8.43 -11.70 1.03
C MET A 183 6.91 -11.77 1.20
N LEU A 184 6.42 -12.04 2.42
CA LEU A 184 4.99 -12.08 2.70
C LEU A 184 4.31 -10.73 2.44
N PHE A 185 4.94 -9.61 2.83
CA PHE A 185 4.44 -8.28 2.47
C PHE A 185 4.35 -8.05 0.96
N SER A 186 5.30 -8.59 0.19
CA SER A 186 5.26 -8.48 -1.27
C SER A 186 4.18 -9.36 -1.88
N PHE A 187 4.07 -10.62 -1.46
CA PHE A 187 3.27 -11.62 -2.17
C PHE A 187 1.83 -11.77 -1.68
N ILE A 188 1.54 -11.52 -0.39
CA ILE A 188 0.15 -11.61 0.12
C ILE A 188 -0.78 -10.65 -0.65
N PRO A 189 -0.44 -9.36 -0.85
CA PRO A 189 -1.31 -8.44 -1.61
C PRO A 189 -1.44 -8.83 -3.08
N ILE A 190 -0.43 -9.45 -3.68
CA ILE A 190 -0.46 -9.93 -5.07
C ILE A 190 -1.45 -11.09 -5.19
N ILE A 191 -1.36 -12.08 -4.30
CA ILE A 191 -2.31 -13.20 -4.25
C ILE A 191 -3.72 -12.66 -4.04
N ALA A 192 -3.89 -11.72 -3.10
CA ALA A 192 -5.16 -11.05 -2.85
C ALA A 192 -5.69 -10.31 -4.08
N THR A 193 -4.83 -9.66 -4.88
CA THR A 193 -5.20 -8.99 -6.13
C THR A 193 -5.71 -10.00 -7.17
N VAL A 194 -5.05 -11.16 -7.28
CA VAL A 194 -5.48 -12.25 -8.17
C VAL A 194 -6.83 -12.81 -7.72
N VAL A 195 -7.05 -13.02 -6.42
CA VAL A 195 -8.35 -13.46 -5.89
C VAL A 195 -9.43 -12.41 -6.15
N GLN A 196 -9.11 -11.13 -5.96
CA GLN A 196 -10.02 -10.01 -6.21
C GLN A 196 -10.45 -9.90 -7.69
N PHE A 197 -9.67 -10.44 -8.62
CA PHE A 197 -10.09 -10.52 -10.02
C PHE A 197 -11.33 -11.39 -10.20
N PHE A 198 -11.45 -12.46 -9.42
CA PHE A 198 -12.59 -13.38 -9.46
C PHE A 198 -13.75 -12.94 -8.54
N ILE A 199 -13.46 -12.10 -7.53
CA ILE A 199 -14.44 -11.65 -6.53
C ILE A 199 -14.61 -10.14 -6.63
N TYR A 200 -15.60 -9.69 -7.39
CA TYR A 200 -15.89 -8.26 -7.58
C TYR A 200 -16.56 -7.65 -6.34
N GLY A 201 -16.31 -6.35 -6.11
CA GLY A 201 -17.00 -5.57 -5.07
C GLY A 201 -16.32 -5.53 -3.69
N TYR A 202 -15.31 -6.39 -3.44
CA TYR A 202 -14.55 -6.45 -2.19
C TYR A 202 -13.13 -5.92 -2.38
N SER A 203 -12.59 -5.23 -1.37
CA SER A 203 -11.21 -4.74 -1.37
C SER A 203 -10.25 -5.77 -0.76
N ILE A 204 -10.19 -6.97 -1.36
CA ILE A 204 -9.37 -8.09 -0.88
C ILE A 204 -7.88 -7.72 -0.91
N THR A 205 -7.45 -6.91 -1.87
CA THR A 205 -6.07 -6.40 -1.99
C THR A 205 -5.68 -5.60 -0.74
N ASN A 206 -6.58 -4.77 -0.23
CA ASN A 206 -6.37 -3.98 0.99
C ASN A 206 -6.25 -4.86 2.23
N LEU A 207 -7.06 -5.91 2.33
CA LEU A 207 -6.93 -6.90 3.40
C LEU A 207 -5.55 -7.59 3.34
N GLY A 208 -5.12 -8.01 2.15
CA GLY A 208 -3.80 -8.63 1.96
C GLY A 208 -2.65 -7.69 2.33
N LEU A 209 -2.75 -6.42 1.99
CA LEU A 209 -1.79 -5.38 2.36
C LEU A 209 -1.72 -5.19 3.89
N GLY A 210 -2.87 -5.23 4.58
CA GLY A 210 -2.95 -5.08 6.03
C GLY A 210 -2.31 -6.24 6.75
N ILE A 211 -2.59 -7.46 6.31
CA ILE A 211 -1.95 -8.69 6.81
C ILE A 211 -0.45 -8.64 6.57
N GLY A 212 -0.01 -8.27 5.36
CA GLY A 212 1.41 -8.15 5.04
C GLY A 212 2.13 -7.16 5.96
N LEU A 213 1.54 -5.98 6.18
CA LEU A 213 2.11 -4.93 7.02
C LEU A 213 2.17 -5.39 8.50
N PHE A 214 1.13 -6.08 8.98
CA PHE A 214 1.10 -6.68 10.31
C PHE A 214 2.21 -7.73 10.49
N VAL A 215 2.43 -8.60 9.51
CA VAL A 215 3.51 -9.62 9.55
C VAL A 215 4.89 -8.97 9.61
N MET A 216 5.12 -7.92 8.82
CA MET A 216 6.36 -7.14 8.90
C MET A 216 6.54 -6.51 10.27
N PHE A 217 5.48 -5.95 10.84
CA PHE A 217 5.50 -5.36 12.17
C PHE A 217 5.77 -6.36 13.30
N ALA A 218 5.09 -7.50 13.30
CA ALA A 218 5.34 -8.56 14.26
C ALA A 218 6.81 -9.00 14.20
N THR A 219 7.37 -9.11 13.00
CA THR A 219 8.79 -9.45 12.82
C THR A 219 9.72 -8.35 13.32
N TYR A 220 9.34 -7.08 13.21
CA TYR A 220 10.08 -5.97 13.80
C TYR A 220 10.08 -6.05 15.34
N MET A 221 8.92 -6.29 15.96
CA MET A 221 8.79 -6.37 17.43
C MET A 221 9.54 -7.55 18.04
N TYR A 222 9.42 -8.74 17.42
CA TYR A 222 9.95 -9.99 17.96
C TYR A 222 11.28 -10.43 17.31
N GLY A 223 11.79 -9.66 16.36
CA GLY A 223 13.10 -9.87 15.75
C GLY A 223 14.17 -9.00 16.41
N PRO A 224 15.46 -9.34 16.26
CA PRO A 224 16.56 -8.51 16.76
C PRO A 224 16.66 -7.13 16.07
N MET A 225 15.76 -6.81 15.13
CA MET A 225 15.54 -5.45 14.64
C MET A 225 15.12 -4.47 15.76
N SER A 226 14.49 -4.95 16.84
CA SER A 226 14.21 -4.15 18.03
C SER A 226 15.45 -3.78 18.84
N ARG A 227 16.57 -4.51 18.70
CA ARG A 227 17.83 -4.20 19.40
C ARG A 227 18.54 -2.96 18.87
N PHE A 228 18.13 -2.44 17.73
CA PHE A 228 18.68 -1.21 17.17
C PHE A 228 17.95 0.06 17.64
N SER A 229 16.87 -0.04 18.43
CA SER A 229 16.26 1.14 19.07
C SER A 229 16.86 1.46 20.45
N THR A 230 17.79 0.64 20.93
CA THR A 230 18.41 0.76 22.27
C THR A 230 19.89 1.12 22.23
N SER A 231 20.40 1.67 21.13
CA SER A 231 21.75 2.25 21.04
C SER A 231 21.78 3.63 20.39
#